data_AF-A0A7W2K0C9-F1
#
_entry.id   AF-A0A7W2K0C9-F1
#
_cell.length_a   1.000
_cell.length_b   1.000
_cell.length_c   1.000
_cell.angle_alpha   90.00
_cell.angle_beta   90.00
_cell.angle_gamma   90.00
#
_symmetry.space_group_name_H-M   'P 1'
#
loop_
_entity.id
_entity.type
_entity.pdbx_description
1 polymer ?
#
loop_
_entity_poly.entity_id
_entity_poly.type
_entity_poly.pdbx_seq_one_letter_code
_entity_poly.pdbx_strand_id
1 'polypeptide(L)'
;MPQPSNRTFEEQELHAKAQCFDWNSDYPHGALVSYEELYGQGETHRDETRGKAWVMCGQAVIFVAGLSGAVSLDHCTVVAALEAKQEPAAGEVDHV
;
A
#
# COMPACT_ATOMS: atom_id res chain seq x y z
N MET A 1 13.61 -8.41 -13.15
CA MET A 1 14.22 -7.18 -12.62
C MET A 1 13.22 -6.04 -12.79
N PRO A 2 13.03 -5.15 -11.80
CA PRO A 2 12.20 -3.96 -12.00
C PRO A 2 12.71 -3.18 -13.21
N GLN A 3 11.81 -2.63 -14.02
CA GLN A 3 12.21 -1.88 -15.21
C GLN A 3 13.10 -0.70 -14.79
N PRO A 4 14.22 -0.46 -15.49
CA PRO A 4 15.05 0.70 -15.21
C PRO A 4 14.23 1.94 -15.46
N SER A 5 13.95 2.70 -14.40
CA SER A 5 13.28 3.99 -14.56
C SER A 5 14.29 4.99 -15.12
N ASN A 6 13.89 5.75 -16.15
CA ASN A 6 14.70 6.87 -16.68
C ASN A 6 14.79 8.06 -15.72
N ARG A 7 14.27 7.92 -14.50
CA ARG A 7 14.28 8.95 -13.45
C ARG A 7 15.61 8.93 -12.72
N THR A 8 16.09 10.10 -12.33
CA THR A 8 17.17 10.26 -11.36
C THR A 8 16.77 9.66 -10.00
N PHE A 9 17.75 9.38 -9.14
CA PHE A 9 17.46 8.85 -7.80
C PHE A 9 16.59 9.80 -6.98
N GLU A 10 16.80 11.11 -7.08
CA GLU A 10 15.99 12.12 -6.37
C GLU A 10 14.53 12.10 -6.85
N GLU A 11 14.29 11.97 -8.15
CA GLU A 11 12.94 11.86 -8.71
C GLU A 11 12.26 10.53 -8.33
N GLN A 12 13.01 9.43 -8.25
CA GLN A 12 12.51 8.15 -7.76
C GLN A 12 12.11 8.26 -6.29
N GLU A 13 12.95 8.84 -5.45
CA GLU A 13 12.66 9.02 -4.03
C GLU A 13 11.46 9.95 -3.81
N LEU A 14 11.36 11.04 -4.57
CA LEU A 14 10.21 11.95 -4.51
C LEU A 14 8.91 11.25 -4.93
N HIS A 15 8.95 10.46 -6.01
CA HIS A 15 7.81 9.68 -6.45
C HIS A 15 7.39 8.65 -5.40
N ALA A 16 8.34 7.92 -4.82
CA ALA A 16 8.09 6.96 -3.76
C ALA A 16 7.49 7.61 -2.51
N LYS A 17 7.96 8.81 -2.14
CA LYS A 17 7.39 9.57 -1.01
C LYS A 17 5.93 9.93 -1.25
N ALA A 18 5.59 10.37 -2.46
CA ALA A 18 4.21 10.67 -2.85
C ALA A 18 3.34 9.40 -2.76
N GLN A 19 3.80 8.29 -3.34
CA GLN A 19 3.07 7.01 -3.26
C GLN A 19 2.85 6.54 -1.83
N CYS A 20 3.85 6.67 -0.95
CA CYS A 20 3.68 6.34 0.46
C CYS A 20 2.68 7.27 1.17
N PHE A 21 2.66 8.57 0.82
CA PHE A 21 1.72 9.52 1.38
C PHE A 21 0.27 9.17 0.97
N ASP A 22 0.05 8.93 -0.32
CA ASP A 22 -1.25 8.56 -0.86
C ASP A 22 -1.75 7.25 -0.22
N TRP A 23 -0.89 6.22 -0.21
CA TRP A 23 -1.21 4.93 0.42
C TRP A 23 -1.61 5.07 1.89
N ASN A 24 -0.82 5.81 2.67
CA ASN A 24 -1.05 5.98 4.10
C ASN A 24 -2.26 6.87 4.41
N SER A 25 -2.76 7.62 3.43
CA SER A 25 -3.98 8.41 3.53
C SER A 25 -5.22 7.58 3.18
N ASP A 26 -5.10 6.72 2.17
CA ASP A 26 -6.21 5.96 1.61
C ASP A 26 -6.48 4.65 2.37
N TYR A 27 -5.43 4.00 2.90
CA TYR A 27 -5.54 2.65 3.47
C TYR A 27 -5.15 2.60 4.94
N PRO A 28 -6.05 2.17 5.84
CA PRO A 28 -5.70 1.93 7.24
C PRO A 28 -4.77 0.71 7.38
N HIS A 29 -4.09 0.64 8.51
CA HIS A 29 -3.32 -0.54 8.93
C HIS A 29 -4.18 -1.80 8.85
N GLY A 30 -3.64 -2.88 8.28
CA GLY A 30 -4.32 -4.16 8.11
C GLY A 30 -5.08 -4.32 6.79
N ALA A 31 -4.96 -3.37 5.84
CA ALA A 31 -5.49 -3.56 4.49
C ALA A 31 -4.99 -4.88 3.88
N LEU A 32 -5.90 -5.63 3.26
CA LEU A 32 -5.60 -6.88 2.59
C LEU A 32 -5.06 -6.59 1.19
N VAL A 33 -3.83 -7.03 0.94
CA VAL A 33 -3.15 -6.81 -0.32
C VAL A 33 -2.83 -8.12 -1.01
N SER A 34 -2.84 -8.08 -2.33
CA SER A 34 -2.42 -9.16 -3.21
C SER A 34 -1.07 -8.81 -3.81
N TYR A 35 -0.14 -9.76 -3.79
CA TYR A 35 1.19 -9.62 -4.37
C TYR A 35 1.67 -10.95 -4.95
N GLU A 36 2.65 -10.92 -5.84
CA GLU A 36 3.31 -12.13 -6.34
C GLU A 36 4.68 -12.26 -5.67
N GLU A 37 5.11 -13.48 -5.35
CA GLU A 37 6.43 -13.70 -4.71
C GLU A 37 7.58 -13.25 -5.62
N LEU A 38 7.42 -13.39 -6.94
CA LEU A 38 8.35 -12.85 -7.95
C LEU A 38 7.57 -11.99 -8.95
N TYR A 39 8.12 -10.83 -9.30
CA TYR A 39 7.47 -9.89 -10.22
C TYR A 39 7.20 -10.52 -11.60
N GLY A 40 5.92 -10.72 -11.93
CA GLY A 40 5.46 -11.27 -13.19
C GLY A 40 5.63 -12.80 -13.31
N GLN A 41 5.97 -13.50 -12.22
CA GLN A 41 6.11 -14.95 -12.18
C GLN A 41 5.74 -15.50 -10.80
N GLY A 42 4.94 -16.57 -10.76
CA GLY A 42 4.70 -17.32 -9.52
C GLY A 42 3.27 -17.21 -8.99
N GLU A 43 3.09 -17.65 -7.75
CA GLU A 43 1.79 -17.72 -7.10
C GLU A 43 1.40 -16.35 -6.51
N THR A 44 0.13 -16.00 -6.63
CA THR A 44 -0.42 -14.78 -6.04
C THR A 44 -0.75 -15.04 -4.58
N HIS A 45 -0.07 -14.34 -3.68
CA HIS A 45 -0.32 -14.37 -2.24
C HIS A 45 -1.21 -13.21 -1.82
N ARG A 46 -1.94 -13.41 -0.72
CA ARG A 46 -2.80 -12.38 -0.14
C ARG A 46 -2.57 -12.33 1.36
N ASP A 47 -2.17 -11.17 1.85
CA ASP A 47 -1.87 -10.94 3.25
C ASP A 47 -2.23 -9.54 3.69
N GLU A 48 -2.43 -9.38 4.99
CA GLU A 48 -2.70 -8.09 5.61
C GLU A 48 -1.40 -7.28 5.76
N THR A 49 -1.53 -5.97 5.55
CA THR A 49 -0.45 -5.03 5.83
C THR A 49 -0.15 -4.93 7.32
N ARG A 50 1.13 -4.98 7.67
CA ARG A 50 1.65 -4.86 9.05
C ARG A 50 1.90 -3.43 9.49
N GLY A 51 1.73 -2.46 8.60
CA GLY A 51 2.24 -1.12 8.84
C GLY A 51 1.81 -0.10 7.79
N LYS A 52 2.25 1.13 8.02
CA LYS A 52 2.30 2.19 7.00
C LYS A 52 3.26 1.81 5.87
N ALA A 53 3.09 2.41 4.70
CA ALA A 53 4.06 2.38 3.61
C ALA A 53 5.27 3.27 3.91
N TRP A 54 6.45 2.86 3.44
CA TRP A 54 7.73 3.55 3.63
C TRP A 54 8.53 3.58 2.33
N VAL A 55 9.45 4.54 2.23
CA VAL A 55 10.39 4.60 1.11
C VAL A 55 11.67 3.83 1.47
N MET A 56 12.07 2.91 0.61
CA MET A 56 13.31 2.14 0.72
C MET A 56 14.03 2.14 -0.62
N CYS A 57 15.30 2.58 -0.62
CA CYS A 57 16.14 2.61 -1.82
C CYS A 57 15.50 3.30 -3.05
N GLY A 58 14.70 4.35 -2.84
CA GLY A 58 14.00 5.06 -3.92
C GLY A 58 12.68 4.42 -4.37
N GLN A 59 12.18 3.39 -3.67
CA GLN A 59 10.92 2.71 -3.97
C GLN A 59 9.96 2.78 -2.79
N ALA A 60 8.67 2.88 -3.07
CA ALA A 60 7.62 2.80 -2.05
C ALA A 60 7.32 1.34 -1.74
N VAL A 61 7.39 0.96 -0.47
CA VAL A 61 7.23 -0.43 -0.02
C VAL A 61 6.27 -0.54 1.17
N ILE A 62 5.62 -1.70 1.30
CA ILE A 62 4.77 -2.08 2.43
C ILE A 62 5.24 -3.40 3.03
N PHE A 63 4.99 -3.59 4.32
CA PHE A 63 5.27 -4.85 5.00
C PHE A 63 3.95 -5.62 5.15
N VAL A 64 3.97 -6.92 4.86
CA VAL A 64 2.81 -7.81 4.97
C VAL A 64 3.06 -8.93 5.99
N ALA A 65 1.99 -9.51 6.53
CA ALA A 65 2.05 -10.52 7.58
C ALA A 65 2.77 -11.81 7.12
N GLY A 66 2.44 -12.30 5.93
CA GLY A 66 2.96 -13.54 5.36
C GLY A 66 4.40 -13.48 4.82
N LEU A 67 5.06 -12.32 4.84
CA LEU A 67 6.40 -12.14 4.28
C LEU A 67 7.37 -11.55 5.31
N SER A 68 8.58 -12.10 5.37
CA SER A 68 9.67 -11.56 6.21
C SER A 68 10.32 -10.29 5.64
N GLY A 69 9.93 -9.89 4.42
CA GLY A 69 10.41 -8.72 3.70
C GLY A 69 9.33 -7.67 3.45
N ALA A 70 9.61 -6.78 2.50
CA ALA A 70 8.70 -5.76 2.04
C ALA A 70 8.31 -5.98 0.58
N VAL A 71 7.09 -5.59 0.22
CA VAL A 71 6.55 -5.64 -1.14
C VAL A 71 6.50 -4.23 -1.69
N SER A 72 6.90 -4.04 -2.96
CA SER A 72 6.78 -2.75 -3.63
C SER A 72 5.31 -2.39 -3.84
N LEU A 73 4.94 -1.13 -3.62
CA LEU A 73 3.59 -0.65 -3.93
C LEU A 73 3.25 -0.78 -5.43
N ASP A 74 4.24 -0.68 -6.31
CA ASP A 74 4.04 -0.88 -7.76
C ASP A 74 3.71 -2.34 -8.14
N HIS A 75 3.93 -3.27 -7.22
CA HIS A 75 3.66 -4.70 -7.41
C HIS A 75 2.60 -5.23 -6.44
N CYS A 76 1.93 -4.31 -5.74
CA CYS A 76 0.92 -4.59 -4.75
C CYS A 76 -0.43 -4.14 -5.28
N THR A 77 -1.45 -4.98 -5.17
CA THR A 77 -2.84 -4.60 -5.47
C THR A 77 -3.68 -4.72 -4.22
N VAL A 78 -4.40 -3.66 -3.87
CA VAL A 78 -5.35 -3.72 -2.74
C VAL A 78 -6.55 -4.58 -3.13
N VAL A 79 -6.82 -5.63 -2.34
CA VAL A 79 -7.95 -6.53 -2.53
C VAL A 79 -9.14 -6.08 -1.68
N ALA A 80 -8.85 -5.69 -0.45
CA ALA A 80 -9.81 -5.08 0.45
C ALA A 80 -9.07 -4.09 1.33
N ALA A 81 -9.43 -2.82 1.25
CA ALA A 81 -9.19 -1.95 2.38
C ALA A 81 -9.99 -2.56 3.54
N LEU A 82 -9.37 -2.83 4.69
CA LEU A 82 -10.16 -2.95 5.91
C LEU A 82 -11.04 -1.73 5.89
N GLU A 83 -12.37 -1.91 5.84
CA GLU A 83 -13.29 -0.82 6.01
C GLU A 83 -12.92 -0.22 7.37
N ALA A 84 -12.10 0.84 7.35
CA ALA A 84 -12.04 1.78 8.43
C ALA A 84 -13.50 2.13 8.55
N LYS A 85 -14.16 1.64 9.61
CA LYS A 85 -15.54 1.94 9.93
C LYS A 85 -15.78 3.39 9.52
N GLN A 86 -16.41 3.60 8.36
CA GLN A 86 -17.25 4.75 8.19
C GLN A 86 -18.37 4.40 9.16
N GLU A 87 -18.23 4.82 10.41
CA GLU A 87 -19.44 5.17 11.15
C GLU A 87 -20.14 6.18 10.23
N PRO A 88 -21.30 5.85 9.64
CA PRO A 88 -22.12 6.90 9.10
C PRO A 88 -22.39 7.81 10.29
N ALA A 89 -22.00 9.08 10.19
CA ALA A 89 -22.53 10.10 11.06
C ALA A 89 -24.04 10.23 10.76
N ALA A 90 -24.80 9.24 11.20
CA ALA A 90 -26.23 9.29 11.32
C ALA A 90 -26.50 10.24 12.49
N GLY A 91 -26.78 11.48 12.15
CA GLY A 91 -27.22 12.53 13.05
C GLY A 91 -28.27 13.38 12.36
N GLU A 92 -29.25 12.76 11.71
CA GLU A 92 -30.56 13.39 11.56
C GLU A 92 -31.24 13.32 12.93
N VAL A 93 -31.38 14.47 13.57
CA VAL A 93 -32.49 14.75 14.48
C VAL A 93 -32.99 16.15 14.18
N ASP A 94 -34.03 16.19 13.35
CA ASP A 94 -35.08 17.21 13.47
C ASP A 94 -35.63 17.16 14.90
N HIS A 95 -35.63 18.30 15.62
CA HIS A 95 -36.71 18.65 16.53
C HIS A 95 -36.58 20.08 17.10
N VAL A 96 -37.70 20.81 16.92
CA VAL A 96 -38.22 22.05 17.55
C VAL A 96 -38.07 23.34 16.74
#